data_AF-A0A9J6F1E4-F1
#
_entry.id   AF-A0A9J6F1E4-F1
#
_cell.length_a   1.000
_cell.length_b   1.000
_cell.length_c   1.000
_cell.angle_alpha   90.00
_cell.angle_beta   90.00
_cell.angle_gamma   90.00
#
_symmetry.space_group_name_H-M   'P 1'
#
loop_
_entity.id
_entity.type
_entity.pdbx_description
1 polymer ?
#
loop_
_entity_poly.entity_id
_entity_poly.type
_entity_poly.pdbx_seq_one_letter_code
_entity_poly.pdbx_strand_id
1 'polypeptide(L)'
;MELPSLRQCTVCRLLADIGFKHEKKSRNLLLIDRNDITDRRNRYHRDLERYRAEGPKIFYLDETWVTAGHTRSIVWRDTVVEEARTLVRSNKWFYDGSKTTFWEGSAPDPS
;
A
#
# COMPACT_ATOMS: atom_id res chain seq x y z
N MET A 1 34.02 4.13 -12.08
CA MET A 1 34.21 2.85 -11.38
C MET A 1 33.54 1.78 -12.22
N GLU A 2 34.31 0.80 -12.70
CA GLU A 2 33.77 -0.41 -13.33
C GLU A 2 33.20 -1.31 -12.22
N LEU A 3 31.99 -1.82 -12.41
CA LEU A 3 31.42 -2.81 -11.49
C LEU A 3 32.01 -4.19 -11.81
N PRO A 4 32.39 -4.99 -10.80
CA PRO A 4 32.93 -6.33 -11.03
C PRO A 4 31.88 -7.23 -11.72
N SER A 5 32.34 -8.11 -12.62
CA SER A 5 31.48 -9.06 -13.33
C SER A 5 30.98 -10.17 -12.38
N LEU A 6 29.91 -9.89 -11.66
CA LEU A 6 29.26 -10.84 -10.78
C LEU A 6 28.24 -11.68 -11.54
N ARG A 7 28.18 -12.99 -11.23
CA ARG A 7 27.11 -13.84 -11.74
C ARG A 7 25.78 -13.42 -11.12
N GLN A 8 24.70 -13.44 -11.92
CA GLN A 8 23.36 -13.05 -11.46
C GLN A 8 22.93 -13.82 -10.19
N CYS A 9 23.21 -15.13 -10.11
CA CYS A 9 22.90 -15.94 -8.93
C CYS A 9 23.62 -15.46 -7.66
N THR A 10 24.86 -14.96 -7.80
CA THR A 10 25.63 -14.43 -6.68
C THR A 10 24.97 -13.16 -6.15
N VAL A 11 24.54 -12.27 -7.04
CA VAL A 11 23.81 -11.05 -6.66
C VAL A 11 22.47 -11.40 -6.02
N CYS A 12 21.72 -12.35 -6.57
CA CYS A 12 20.45 -12.80 -6.00
C CYS A 12 20.61 -13.37 -4.58
N ARG A 13 21.66 -14.15 -4.33
CA ARG A 13 21.95 -14.69 -3.00
C ARG A 13 22.35 -13.60 -2.02
N LEU A 14 23.27 -12.72 -2.43
CA LEU A 14 23.68 -11.58 -1.60
C LEU A 14 22.49 -10.71 -1.20
N LEU A 15 21.59 -10.41 -2.14
CA LEU A 15 20.39 -9.63 -1.88
C LEU A 15 19.46 -10.36 -0.89
N ALA A 16 19.29 -11.67 -1.02
CA ALA A 16 18.53 -12.47 -0.06
C ALA A 16 19.18 -12.48 1.34
N ASP A 17 20.50 -12.62 1.40
CA ASP A 17 21.28 -12.69 2.65
C ASP A 17 21.19 -11.38 3.44
N ILE A 18 21.12 -10.22 2.77
CA ILE A 18 20.99 -8.91 3.41
C ILE A 18 19.53 -8.49 3.64
N GLY A 19 18.55 -9.38 3.42
CA GLY A 19 17.14 -9.14 3.74
C GLY A 19 16.29 -8.54 2.61
N PHE A 20 16.67 -8.72 1.34
CA PHE A 20 15.79 -8.38 0.22
C PHE A 20 15.02 -9.60 -0.27
N LYS A 21 13.74 -9.39 -0.56
CA LYS A 21 12.86 -10.38 -1.17
C LYS A 21 12.54 -10.00 -2.61
N HIS A 22 12.62 -10.98 -3.50
CA HIS A 22 12.17 -10.84 -4.87
C HIS A 22 10.67 -11.14 -4.95
N GLU A 23 9.85 -10.14 -5.25
CA GLU A 23 8.39 -10.28 -5.20
C GLU A 23 7.66 -9.46 -6.26
N LYS A 24 6.45 -9.92 -6.59
CA LYS A 24 5.58 -9.21 -7.51
C LYS A 24 5.19 -7.88 -6.89
N LYS A 25 5.37 -6.79 -7.65
CA LYS A 25 4.95 -5.47 -7.24
C LYS A 25 3.44 -5.46 -7.03
N SER A 26 2.99 -5.36 -5.79
CA SER A 26 1.59 -5.05 -5.49
C SER A 26 1.37 -3.54 -5.62
N ARG A 27 0.25 -3.15 -6.20
CA ARG A 27 -0.20 -1.75 -6.10
C ARG A 27 -0.77 -1.59 -4.70
N ASN A 28 -0.20 -0.71 -3.90
CA ASN A 28 -0.87 -0.22 -2.70
C ASN A 28 -2.07 0.61 -3.17
N LEU A 29 -3.23 -0.06 -3.32
CA LEU A 29 -4.49 0.59 -3.70
C LEU A 29 -5.11 1.38 -2.54
N LEU A 30 -4.59 1.18 -1.32
CA LEU A 30 -4.88 2.03 -0.17
C LEU A 30 -4.18 3.38 -0.38
N LEU A 31 -4.85 4.23 -1.15
CA LEU A 31 -4.55 5.64 -1.23
C LEU A 31 -4.87 6.21 0.16
N ILE A 32 -3.85 6.54 0.94
CA ILE A 32 -4.01 7.32 2.16
C ILE A 32 -4.29 8.75 1.71
N ASP A 33 -5.52 8.97 1.26
CA ASP A 33 -6.00 10.31 0.92
C ASP A 33 -6.02 11.16 2.18
N ARG A 34 -5.76 12.46 2.00
CA ARG A 34 -6.04 13.43 3.05
C ARG A 34 -7.55 13.50 3.26
N ASN A 35 -7.97 13.77 4.50
CA ASN A 35 -9.39 13.80 4.87
C ASN A 35 -10.22 14.75 3.98
N ASP A 36 -9.65 15.89 3.56
CA ASP A 36 -10.31 16.85 2.66
C ASP A 36 -10.64 16.25 1.28
N ILE A 37 -9.75 15.40 0.76
CA ILE A 37 -9.92 14.71 -0.52
C ILE A 37 -11.01 13.64 -0.37
N THR A 38 -10.99 12.88 0.73
CA THR A 38 -12.01 11.87 1.04
C THR A 38 -13.40 12.49 1.13
N ASP A 39 -13.53 13.62 1.83
CA ASP A 39 -14.79 14.34 1.96
C ASP A 39 -15.31 14.85 0.62
N ARG A 40 -14.41 15.40 -0.21
CA ARG A 40 -14.76 15.85 -1.56
C ARG A 40 -15.23 14.68 -2.43
N ARG A 41 -14.56 13.54 -2.34
CA ARG A 41 -14.95 12.31 -3.07
C ARG A 41 -16.33 11.82 -2.65
N ASN A 42 -16.61 11.81 -1.35
CA ASN A 42 -17.91 11.39 -0.81
C ASN A 42 -19.04 12.33 -1.26
N ARG A 43 -18.80 13.65 -1.25
CA ARG A 43 -19.77 14.62 -1.79
C ARG A 43 -20.01 14.40 -3.28
N TYR A 44 -18.92 14.29 -4.06
CA TYR A 44 -19.00 14.03 -5.49
C TYR A 44 -19.82 12.78 -5.83
N HIS A 45 -19.62 11.68 -5.09
CA HIS A 45 -20.38 10.44 -5.32
C HIS A 45 -21.88 10.63 -5.08
N ARG A 46 -22.27 11.32 -3.99
CA ARG A 46 -23.69 11.60 -3.70
C ARG A 46 -24.33 12.48 -4.77
N ASP A 47 -23.61 13.52 -5.21
CA ASP A 47 -24.09 14.38 -6.29
C ASP A 47 -24.22 13.60 -7.60
N LEU A 48 -23.26 12.74 -7.92
CA LEU A 48 -23.28 11.89 -9.11
C LEU A 48 -24.46 10.91 -9.12
N GLU A 49 -24.81 10.33 -7.98
CA GLU A 49 -26.00 9.47 -7.84
C GLU A 49 -27.28 10.25 -8.12
N ARG A 50 -27.41 11.46 -7.56
CA ARG A 50 -28.54 12.37 -7.86
C ARG A 50 -28.61 12.70 -9.35
N TYR A 51 -27.49 13.12 -9.94
CA TYR A 51 -27.43 13.45 -11.36
C TYR A 51 -27.73 12.25 -12.26
N ARG A 52 -27.41 11.01 -11.87
CA ARG A 52 -27.79 9.81 -12.63
C ARG A 52 -29.29 9.54 -12.55
N ALA A 53 -29.92 9.81 -11.41
CA ALA A 53 -31.36 9.64 -11.23
C ALA A 53 -32.19 10.62 -12.07
N GLU A 54 -31.66 11.81 -12.34
CA GLU A 54 -32.30 12.84 -13.18
C GLU A 54 -32.33 12.47 -14.69
N GLY A 55 -31.60 11.43 -15.11
CA GLY A 55 -31.54 10.95 -16.50
C GLY A 55 -30.73 11.76 -17.55
N PRO A 56 -29.90 12.78 -17.25
CA PRO A 56 -29.05 13.41 -18.25
C PRO A 56 -27.96 12.45 -18.76
N LYS A 57 -27.54 12.63 -20.03
CA LYS A 57 -26.38 11.93 -20.59
C LYS A 57 -25.09 12.50 -20.01
N ILE A 58 -24.23 11.64 -19.47
CA ILE A 58 -22.95 12.02 -18.89
C ILE A 58 -21.83 11.65 -19.87
N PHE A 59 -21.05 12.64 -20.28
CA PHE A 59 -19.84 12.45 -21.09
C PHE A 59 -18.62 12.69 -20.23
N TYR A 60 -17.69 11.73 -20.23
CA TYR A 60 -16.42 11.85 -19.54
C TYR A 60 -15.32 12.14 -20.54
N LEU A 61 -14.53 13.16 -20.27
CA LEU A 61 -13.32 13.49 -21.00
C LEU A 61 -12.16 13.32 -20.04
N ASP A 62 -11.13 12.60 -20.46
CA ASP A 62 -9.91 12.44 -19.68
C ASP A 62 -8.72 12.44 -20.64
N GLU A 63 -7.63 13.03 -20.19
CA GLU A 63 -6.36 13.00 -20.89
C GLU A 63 -5.45 11.98 -20.19
N THR A 64 -4.90 11.06 -20.97
CA THR A 64 -3.88 10.13 -20.46
C THR A 64 -2.59 10.30 -21.24
N TRP A 65 -1.50 10.50 -20.50
CA TRP A 65 -0.15 10.49 -21.05
C TRP A 65 0.28 9.05 -21.31
N VAL A 66 0.55 8.72 -22.58
CA VAL A 66 1.08 7.41 -22.95
C VAL A 66 2.58 7.40 -22.68
N THR A 67 2.98 6.77 -21.57
CA THR A 67 4.39 6.51 -21.29
C THR A 67 4.77 5.15 -21.87
N ALA A 68 5.76 5.12 -22.76
CA ALA A 68 6.41 3.89 -23.23
C ALA A 68 7.30 3.31 -22.12
N GLY A 69 6.71 2.92 -20.99
CA GLY A 69 7.42 2.46 -19.81
C GLY A 69 7.42 0.95 -19.68
N HIS A 70 8.57 0.31 -19.87
CA HIS A 70 8.82 -1.07 -19.42
C HIS A 70 8.77 -1.15 -17.89
N THR A 71 7.56 -1.22 -17.35
CA THR A 71 7.36 -1.41 -15.91
C THR A 71 7.61 -2.89 -15.59
N ARG A 72 8.67 -3.18 -14.84
CA ARG A 72 8.91 -4.55 -14.34
C ARG A 72 7.85 -4.90 -13.30
N SER A 73 7.19 -6.03 -13.50
CA SER A 73 6.16 -6.56 -12.59
C SER A 73 6.74 -7.13 -11.29
N ILE A 74 8.06 -7.28 -11.23
CA ILE A 74 8.79 -7.87 -10.11
C ILE A 74 9.85 -6.88 -9.62
N VAL A 75 9.91 -6.72 -8.31
CA VAL A 75 10.81 -5.79 -7.62
C VAL A 75 11.53 -6.51 -6.47
N TRP A 76 12.71 -6.02 -6.11
CA TRP A 76 13.37 -6.40 -4.87
C TRP A 76 12.87 -5.47 -3.76
N ARG A 77 12.31 -6.03 -2.70
CA ARG A 77 11.82 -5.29 -1.54
C ARG A 77 12.67 -5.61 -0.31
N ASP A 78 13.12 -4.59 0.39
CA ASP A 78 13.79 -4.69 1.69
C ASP A 78 12.77 -5.09 2.77
N THR A 79 12.99 -6.23 3.44
CA THR A 79 12.07 -6.74 4.46
C THR A 79 12.27 -6.05 5.81
N VAL A 80 13.50 -5.66 6.14
CA VAL A 80 13.83 -5.02 7.43
C VAL A 80 13.14 -3.66 7.53
N VAL A 81 13.22 -2.87 6.46
CA VAL A 81 12.55 -1.56 6.41
C VAL A 81 11.03 -1.71 6.39
N GLU A 82 10.49 -2.75 5.75
CA GLU A 82 9.04 -2.94 5.75
C GLU A 82 8.46 -3.44 7.07
N GLU A 83 9.18 -4.29 7.81
CA GLU A 83 8.76 -4.67 9.15
C GLU A 83 8.68 -3.43 10.06
N ALA A 84 9.70 -2.57 10.01
CA ALA A 84 9.69 -1.29 10.73
C ALA A 84 8.50 -0.40 10.32
N ARG A 85 8.23 -0.25 9.00
CA ARG A 85 7.07 0.50 8.50
C ARG A 85 5.74 -0.10 8.91
N THR A 86 5.63 -1.42 8.90
CA THR A 86 4.42 -2.14 9.26
C THR A 86 4.13 -1.98 10.75
N LEU A 87 5.14 -2.11 11.61
CA LEU A 87 5.02 -1.85 13.05
C LEU A 87 4.58 -0.40 13.34
N VAL A 88 5.18 0.58 12.68
CA VAL A 88 4.78 2.00 12.82
C VAL A 88 3.33 2.21 12.37
N ARG A 89 2.91 1.58 11.25
CA ARG A 89 1.51 1.63 10.80
C ARG A 89 0.58 0.99 11.81
N SER A 90 0.87 -0.22 12.28
CA SER A 90 0.08 -0.92 13.31
C SER A 90 -0.05 -0.07 14.57
N ASN A 91 1.04 0.51 15.06
CA ASN A 91 1.02 1.40 16.23
C ASN A 91 0.19 2.66 15.99
N LYS A 92 0.20 3.24 14.77
CA LYS A 92 -0.68 4.38 14.45
C LYS A 92 -2.17 4.04 14.62
N TRP A 93 -2.60 2.82 14.25
CA TRP A 93 -3.98 2.36 14.49
C TRP A 93 -4.30 2.20 15.98
N PHE A 94 -3.31 1.83 16.80
CA PHE A 94 -3.47 1.72 18.26
C PHE A 94 -3.62 3.10 18.95
N TYR A 95 -3.02 4.17 18.42
CA TYR A 95 -3.14 5.53 18.98
C TYR A 95 -4.35 6.32 18.45
N ASP A 96 -4.93 5.93 17.31
CA ASP A 96 -6.14 6.54 16.68
C ASP A 96 -7.47 5.99 17.23
N GLY A 97 -7.46 5.46 18.46
CA GLY A 97 -8.70 5.34 19.26
C GLY A 97 -9.63 4.16 18.98
N SER A 98 -9.20 3.09 18.31
CA SER A 98 -10.02 1.86 18.20
C SER A 98 -9.60 0.78 19.20
N LYS A 99 -10.03 0.92 20.46
CA LYS A 99 -10.24 -0.24 21.35
C LYS A 99 -11.73 -0.44 21.59
N THR A 100 -12.23 -1.63 21.22
CA THR A 100 -13.14 -2.52 21.97
C THR A 100 -13.65 -3.59 20.99
N THR A 101 -13.33 -4.87 21.13
CA THR A 101 -13.74 -5.74 22.24
C THR A 101 -12.88 -7.01 22.36
N PHE A 102 -12.60 -7.36 23.62
CA PHE A 102 -12.65 -8.70 24.23
C PHE A 102 -11.80 -9.85 23.65
N TRP A 103 -10.73 -10.18 24.36
CA TRP A 103 -10.46 -11.57 24.76
C TRP A 103 -10.02 -11.57 26.22
N GLU A 104 -10.93 -11.98 27.10
CA GLU A 104 -10.63 -12.39 28.46
C GLU A 104 -10.25 -13.88 28.38
N GLY A 105 -8.99 -14.18 28.67
CA GLY A 105 -8.42 -15.51 28.56
C GLY A 105 -7.19 -15.61 29.44
N SER A 106 -7.45 -15.74 30.74
CA SER A 106 -6.62 -16.31 31.81
C SER A 106 -5.11 -16.37 31.57
N ALA A 107 -4.36 -15.46 32.19
CA ALA A 107 -2.96 -15.69 32.54
C ALA A 107 -2.88 -16.68 33.72
N PRO A 108 -1.89 -17.60 33.77
CA PRO A 108 -1.71 -18.47 34.92
C PRO A 108 -1.11 -17.68 36.08
N ASP A 109 -1.60 -17.96 37.29
CA ASP A 109 -1.14 -17.38 38.55
C ASP A 109 0.29 -17.87 38.86
N PRO A 110 1.25 -16.97 39.14
CA PRO A 110 2.59 -17.38 39.54
C PRO A 110 2.60 -17.75 41.03
N SER A 111 2.65 -19.05 41.32
CA SER A 111 3.18 -19.60 42.58
C SER A 111 4.71 -19.53 42.59
#